data_AF-X1H1M8-F1
#
_entry.id   AF-X1H1M8-F1
#
_cell.length_a   1.000
_cell.length_b   1.000
_cell.length_c   1.000
_cell.angle_alpha   90.00
_cell.angle_beta   90.00
_cell.angle_gamma   90.00
#
_symmetry.space_group_name_H-M   'P 1'
#
loop_
_entity.id
_entity.type
_entity.pdbx_description
1 polymer ?
#
loop_
_entity_poly.entity_id
_entity_poly.type
_entity_poly.pdbx_seq_one_letter_code
_entity_poly.pdbx_strand_id
1 'polypeptide(L)'
;VPKPRATCLVLIAFPDMISACEAVSSVLEIQPSAVEIIPANMMRLARTIPAYAHQVAFIEQLLLSDNSLPNLLAVEFCGESPNQVRKMGRNLIQQTSSPSLLADDPELQEQIWNVRKVGLGLLMSKPGDTKPIPFVEDVSVPIDRLGEFVQELERILHAYKTEGDFYAHASAGCLHIRPLINLKTVQGVTMLREIATEAISLIIRLGGSPSGEHGDGLARSEWLDKVFGPQIGDAFRKLKQAADPAGILNPGKIIDPPAMDINLRYGPTYSAKAWQPVLDFSNQN
;
A
#
# COMPACT_ATOMS: atom_id res chain seq x y z
N VAL A 1 -13.76 13.81 16.45
CA VAL A 1 -12.74 14.16 17.47
C VAL A 1 -12.24 15.58 17.20
N PRO A 2 -11.87 16.37 18.24
CA PRO A 2 -11.33 17.71 18.07
C PRO A 2 -10.01 17.71 17.27
N LYS A 3 -9.74 18.77 16.52
CA LYS A 3 -8.45 18.93 15.82
C LYS A 3 -7.34 19.13 16.85
N PRO A 4 -6.21 18.41 16.78
CA PRO A 4 -5.08 18.62 17.68
C PRO A 4 -4.50 20.03 17.52
N ARG A 5 -3.97 20.59 18.61
CA ARG A 5 -3.40 21.96 18.63
C ARG A 5 -2.00 22.02 18.04
N ALA A 6 -1.25 20.94 18.12
CA ALA A 6 0.08 20.80 17.54
C ALA A 6 0.31 19.38 17.03
N THR A 7 1.11 19.26 15.97
CA THR A 7 1.59 18.00 15.40
C THR A 7 3.08 18.10 15.09
N CYS A 8 3.77 16.96 15.09
CA CYS A 8 5.09 16.83 14.47
C CYS A 8 5.23 15.45 13.83
N LEU A 9 6.15 15.34 12.87
CA LEU A 9 6.53 14.09 12.24
C LEU A 9 7.96 13.71 12.60
N VAL A 10 8.20 12.41 12.74
CA VAL A 10 9.53 11.82 12.74
C VAL A 10 9.61 10.88 11.55
N LEU A 11 10.61 11.10 10.69
CA LEU A 11 10.96 10.17 9.63
C LEU A 11 12.10 9.30 10.11
N ILE A 12 11.98 7.98 9.97
CA ILE A 12 13.04 7.02 10.28
C ILE A 12 13.40 6.28 8.99
N ALA A 13 14.69 6.24 8.66
CA ALA A 13 15.20 5.63 7.43
C ALA A 13 15.58 4.15 7.64
N PHE A 14 15.16 3.30 6.70
CA PHE A 14 15.44 1.87 6.69
C PHE A 14 16.00 1.42 5.33
N PRO A 15 16.90 0.43 5.30
CA PRO A 15 17.47 -0.10 4.06
C PRO A 15 16.46 -0.85 3.19
N ASP A 16 15.46 -1.47 3.80
CA ASP A 16 14.50 -2.33 3.11
C ASP A 16 13.11 -2.24 3.77
N MET A 17 12.11 -2.81 3.10
CA MET A 17 10.73 -2.79 3.57
C MET A 17 10.52 -3.68 4.81
N ILE A 18 11.30 -4.75 4.94
CA ILE A 18 11.20 -5.72 6.03
C ILE A 18 11.58 -5.03 7.35
N SER A 19 12.76 -4.42 7.42
CA SER A 19 13.24 -3.68 8.59
C SER A 19 12.34 -2.49 8.96
N ALA A 20 11.78 -1.79 7.98
CA ALA A 20 10.78 -0.75 8.23
C ALA A 20 9.51 -1.32 8.88
N CYS A 21 9.05 -2.49 8.43
CA CYS A 21 7.88 -3.17 8.99
C CYS A 21 8.13 -3.75 10.38
N GLU A 22 9.31 -4.32 10.64
CA GLU A 22 9.70 -4.84 11.95
C GLU A 22 9.75 -3.75 13.03
N ALA A 23 10.14 -2.53 12.65
CA ALA A 23 10.19 -1.39 13.58
C ALA A 23 8.80 -0.86 14.01
N VAL A 24 7.72 -1.24 13.33
CA VAL A 24 6.38 -0.71 13.60
C VAL A 24 5.92 -1.06 15.01
N SER A 25 6.16 -2.30 15.47
CA SER A 25 5.69 -2.76 16.77
C SER A 25 6.23 -1.92 17.93
N SER A 26 7.54 -1.63 17.94
CA SER A 26 8.17 -0.82 18.99
C SER A 26 7.75 0.65 18.92
N VAL A 27 7.54 1.18 17.71
CA VAL A 27 7.05 2.56 17.51
C VAL A 27 5.62 2.72 18.02
N LEU A 28 4.78 1.68 17.98
CA LEU A 28 3.42 1.77 18.52
C LEU A 28 3.36 1.78 20.05
N GLU A 29 4.38 1.26 20.74
CA GLU A 29 4.45 1.29 22.21
C GLU A 29 4.48 2.72 22.77
N ILE A 30 4.96 3.68 21.98
CA ILE A 30 5.02 5.11 22.33
C ILE A 30 3.78 5.91 21.88
N GLN A 31 2.72 5.22 21.45
CA GLN A 31 1.39 5.77 21.15
C GLN A 31 1.38 7.00 20.20
N PRO A 32 1.93 6.86 18.99
CA PRO A 32 1.83 7.89 17.96
C PRO A 32 0.38 8.07 17.48
N SER A 33 0.07 9.20 16.83
CA SER A 33 -1.23 9.42 16.18
C SER A 33 -1.34 8.71 14.83
N ALA A 34 -0.22 8.52 14.13
CA ALA A 34 -0.15 7.79 12.87
C ALA A 34 1.24 7.16 12.68
N VAL A 35 1.28 6.02 11.99
CA VAL A 35 2.52 5.40 11.51
C VAL A 35 2.28 4.92 10.08
N GLU A 36 3.06 5.48 9.15
CA GLU A 36 2.93 5.26 7.71
C GLU A 36 4.27 4.86 7.10
N ILE A 37 4.26 4.04 6.05
CA ILE A 37 5.49 3.74 5.30
C ILE A 37 5.48 4.48 3.95
N ILE A 38 6.58 5.19 3.68
CA ILE A 38 6.87 5.84 2.41
C ILE A 38 8.05 5.11 1.74
N PRO A 39 7.80 4.32 0.68
CA PRO A 39 8.83 3.51 0.05
C PRO A 39 9.84 4.33 -0.76
N ALA A 40 11.06 3.81 -0.88
CA ALA A 40 12.12 4.39 -1.70
C ALA A 40 11.69 4.62 -3.15
N ASN A 41 10.96 3.67 -3.75
CA ASN A 41 10.50 3.78 -5.14
C ASN A 41 9.52 4.97 -5.35
N MET A 42 8.63 5.21 -4.39
CA MET A 42 7.69 6.33 -4.45
C MET A 42 8.44 7.66 -4.49
N MET A 43 9.45 7.80 -3.62
CA MET A 43 10.28 9.00 -3.57
C MET A 43 11.14 9.16 -4.81
N ARG A 44 11.69 8.07 -5.34
CA ARG A 44 12.43 8.05 -6.62
C ARG A 44 11.57 8.59 -7.77
N LEU A 45 10.32 8.14 -7.87
CA LEU A 45 9.39 8.64 -8.89
C LEU A 45 9.03 10.11 -8.66
N ALA A 46 8.76 10.52 -7.42
CA ALA A 46 8.48 11.91 -7.07
C ALA A 46 9.60 12.86 -7.51
N ARG A 47 10.88 12.46 -7.37
CA ARG A 47 12.06 13.24 -7.82
C ARG A 47 12.07 13.50 -9.33
N THR A 48 11.47 12.62 -10.13
CA THR A 48 11.44 12.78 -11.60
C THR A 48 10.34 13.71 -12.10
N ILE A 49 9.42 14.13 -11.23
CA ILE A 49 8.30 14.99 -11.60
C ILE A 49 8.55 16.39 -11.05
N PRO A 50 8.69 17.44 -11.90
CA PRO A 50 8.99 18.80 -11.46
C PRO A 50 8.07 19.35 -10.36
N ALA A 51 6.79 18.98 -10.41
CA ALA A 51 5.79 19.39 -9.42
C ALA A 51 6.06 18.83 -8.01
N TYR A 52 6.78 17.71 -7.87
CA TYR A 52 7.01 17.05 -6.58
C TYR A 52 8.48 17.01 -6.17
N ALA A 53 9.43 17.25 -7.08
CA ALA A 53 10.85 17.13 -6.82
C ALA A 53 11.35 17.97 -5.62
N HIS A 54 10.82 19.19 -5.47
CA HIS A 54 11.18 20.06 -4.34
C HIS A 54 10.65 19.54 -2.99
N GLN A 55 9.53 18.81 -2.98
CA GLN A 55 8.88 18.31 -1.77
C GLN A 55 9.58 17.08 -1.19
N VAL A 56 10.47 16.45 -1.96
CA VAL A 56 11.26 15.29 -1.54
C VAL A 56 12.74 15.64 -1.28
N ALA A 57 13.10 16.93 -1.28
CA ALA A 57 14.46 17.38 -1.04
C ALA A 57 14.98 17.04 0.37
N PHE A 58 14.09 16.87 1.34
CA PHE A 58 14.44 16.48 2.71
C PHE A 58 15.15 15.11 2.79
N ILE A 59 14.95 14.24 1.79
CA ILE A 59 15.52 12.88 1.77
C ILE A 59 17.04 12.90 1.72
N GLU A 60 17.66 13.96 1.19
CA GLU A 60 19.13 14.09 1.15
C GLU A 60 19.74 14.01 2.56
N GLN A 61 18.99 14.36 3.62
CA GLN A 61 19.42 14.23 5.02
C GLN A 61 19.26 12.81 5.59
N LEU A 62 18.55 11.94 4.88
CA LEU A 62 18.16 10.59 5.28
C LEU A 62 18.76 9.50 4.38
N LEU A 63 19.61 9.87 3.42
CA LEU A 63 20.31 8.90 2.59
C LEU A 63 21.09 7.93 3.47
N LEU A 64 21.13 6.67 3.03
CA LEU A 64 21.89 5.63 3.70
C LEU A 64 23.39 5.86 3.47
N SER A 65 24.23 5.13 4.20
CA SER A 65 25.70 5.28 4.14
C SER A 65 26.29 5.04 2.75
N ASP A 66 25.59 4.31 1.88
CA ASP A 66 25.95 4.05 0.49
C ASP A 66 25.32 5.04 -0.51
N ASN A 67 24.71 6.12 -0.01
CA ASN A 67 23.92 7.13 -0.75
C ASN A 67 22.66 6.59 -1.43
N SER A 68 22.17 5.41 -1.05
CA SER A 68 20.89 4.89 -1.56
C SER A 68 19.69 5.54 -0.87
N LEU A 69 18.55 5.56 -1.58
CA LEU A 69 17.28 6.06 -1.04
C LEU A 69 16.72 5.06 -0.02
N PRO A 70 16.38 5.51 1.21
CA PRO A 70 15.80 4.63 2.22
C PRO A 70 14.32 4.37 1.96
N ASN A 71 13.77 3.35 2.62
CA ASN A 71 12.34 3.29 2.95
C ASN A 71 12.13 4.10 4.23
N LEU A 72 11.08 4.91 4.29
CA LEU A 72 10.82 5.78 5.45
C LEU A 72 9.63 5.28 6.24
N LEU A 73 9.78 5.24 7.57
CA LEU A 73 8.67 5.18 8.51
C LEU A 73 8.35 6.60 8.96
N ALA A 74 7.17 7.11 8.61
CA ALA A 74 6.67 8.41 9.03
C ALA A 74 5.77 8.25 10.26
N VAL A 75 6.23 8.78 11.39
CA VAL A 75 5.59 8.67 12.70
C VAL A 75 5.06 10.05 13.11
N GLU A 76 3.75 10.17 13.27
CA GLU A 76 3.12 11.42 13.71
C GLU A 76 2.82 11.40 15.20
N PHE A 77 3.07 12.52 15.85
CA PHE A 77 2.58 12.80 17.20
C PHE A 77 1.67 14.02 17.17
N CYS A 78 0.60 13.96 17.96
CA CYS A 78 -0.29 15.08 18.19
C CYS A 78 -0.34 15.45 19.68
N GLY A 79 -0.63 16.72 19.97
CA GLY A 79 -0.65 17.20 21.35
C GLY A 79 -1.18 18.62 21.49
N GLU A 80 -1.05 19.15 22.70
CA GLU A 80 -1.61 20.44 23.10
C GLU A 80 -0.67 21.62 22.82
N SER A 81 0.63 21.36 22.61
CA SER A 81 1.62 22.40 22.33
C SER A 81 2.78 21.91 21.45
N PRO A 82 3.43 22.79 20.67
CA PRO A 82 4.59 22.44 19.85
C PRO A 82 5.75 21.83 20.67
N ASN A 83 6.01 22.34 21.86
CA ASN A 83 7.09 21.82 22.73
C ASN A 83 6.83 20.38 23.18
N GLN A 84 5.57 20.03 23.44
CA GLN A 84 5.18 18.68 23.82
C GLN A 84 5.46 17.69 22.69
N VAL A 85 4.94 17.96 21.48
CA VAL A 85 5.11 17.06 20.33
C VAL A 85 6.58 16.96 19.91
N ARG A 86 7.34 18.08 19.92
CA ARG A 86 8.79 18.07 19.67
C ARG A 86 9.55 17.19 20.66
N LYS A 87 9.17 17.19 21.94
CA LYS A 87 9.78 16.33 22.96
C LYS A 87 9.50 14.85 22.65
N MET A 88 8.27 14.50 22.28
CA MET A 88 7.90 13.14 21.88
C MET A 88 8.73 12.68 20.67
N GLY A 89 8.82 13.52 19.62
CA GLY A 89 9.61 13.20 18.44
C GLY A 89 11.12 13.04 18.74
N ARG A 90 11.70 13.91 19.58
CA ARG A 90 13.11 13.77 19.99
C ARG A 90 13.36 12.51 20.82
N ASN A 91 12.43 12.11 21.68
CA ASN A 91 12.55 10.87 22.44
C ASN A 91 12.59 9.65 21.50
N LEU A 92 11.72 9.61 20.48
CA LEU A 92 11.75 8.54 19.48
C LEU A 92 13.09 8.50 18.73
N ILE A 93 13.60 9.66 18.31
CA ILE A 93 14.92 9.75 17.64
C ILE A 93 16.04 9.23 18.56
N GLN A 94 16.00 9.52 19.85
CA GLN A 94 17.00 9.02 20.81
C GLN A 94 16.94 7.51 21.04
N GLN A 95 15.77 6.90 20.86
CA GLN A 95 15.56 5.44 20.99
C GLN A 95 15.85 4.69 19.70
N THR A 96 15.98 5.40 18.58
CA THR A 96 16.18 4.84 17.24
C THR A 96 17.65 4.91 16.86
N SER A 97 18.23 3.79 16.39
CA SER A 97 19.60 3.76 15.87
C SER A 97 19.71 4.16 14.40
N SER A 98 18.58 4.18 13.68
CA SER A 98 18.51 4.53 12.27
C SER A 98 18.58 6.04 12.03
N PRO A 99 19.11 6.49 10.87
CA PRO A 99 19.03 7.89 10.48
C PRO A 99 17.60 8.40 10.55
N SER A 100 17.40 9.53 11.21
CA SER A 100 16.07 10.04 11.51
C SER A 100 16.01 11.57 11.39
N LEU A 101 14.85 12.10 10.99
CA LEU A 101 14.60 13.53 10.83
C LEU A 101 13.35 13.93 11.61
N LEU A 102 13.48 14.97 12.44
CA LEU A 102 12.33 15.63 13.07
C LEU A 102 11.79 16.70 12.12
N ALA A 103 10.53 16.55 11.70
CA ALA A 103 9.77 17.54 10.95
C ALA A 103 8.74 18.20 11.87
N ASP A 104 9.15 19.29 12.51
CA ASP A 104 8.33 20.07 13.45
C ASP A 104 7.93 21.46 12.92
N ASP A 105 8.23 21.71 11.65
CA ASP A 105 7.75 22.84 10.86
C ASP A 105 6.53 22.41 10.00
N PRO A 106 5.46 23.23 9.91
CA PRO A 106 4.26 22.87 9.15
C PRO A 106 4.48 22.65 7.65
N GLU A 107 5.38 23.39 7.01
CA GLU A 107 5.63 23.27 5.56
C GLU A 107 6.28 21.92 5.24
N LEU A 108 7.27 21.50 6.03
CA LEU A 108 7.90 20.19 5.86
C LEU A 108 6.91 19.05 6.13
N GLN A 109 6.06 19.19 7.15
CA GLN A 109 5.01 18.19 7.41
C GLN A 109 4.04 18.06 6.24
N GLU A 110 3.62 19.18 5.66
CA GLU A 110 2.75 19.19 4.48
C GLU A 110 3.42 18.55 3.26
N GLN A 111 4.69 18.84 3.02
CA GLN A 111 5.46 18.23 1.93
C GLN A 111 5.52 16.70 2.05
N ILE A 112 5.86 16.19 3.25
CA ILE A 112 5.92 14.74 3.53
C ILE A 112 4.55 14.11 3.28
N TRP A 113 3.49 14.71 3.83
CA TRP A 113 2.14 14.17 3.68
C TRP A 113 1.63 14.24 2.25
N ASN A 114 1.97 15.29 1.51
CA ASN A 114 1.59 15.39 0.11
C ASN A 114 2.26 14.30 -0.73
N VAL A 115 3.55 14.02 -0.52
CA VAL A 115 4.27 12.92 -1.20
C VAL A 115 3.59 11.57 -0.91
N ARG A 116 3.27 11.29 0.37
CA ARG A 116 2.54 10.08 0.76
C ARG A 116 1.16 9.98 0.10
N LYS A 117 0.46 11.11 -0.06
CA LYS A 117 -0.88 11.20 -0.66
C LYS A 117 -0.87 11.00 -2.17
N VAL A 118 0.08 11.60 -2.89
CA VAL A 118 0.18 11.49 -4.36
C VAL A 118 0.87 10.21 -4.81
N GLY A 119 1.52 9.50 -3.88
CA GLY A 119 2.30 8.30 -4.13
C GLY A 119 1.64 7.27 -5.04
N LEU A 120 0.35 6.99 -4.83
CA LEU A 120 -0.37 6.04 -5.67
C LEU A 120 -0.43 6.48 -7.15
N GLY A 121 -0.70 7.77 -7.39
CA GLY A 121 -0.73 8.32 -8.75
C GLY A 121 0.65 8.25 -9.42
N LEU A 122 1.73 8.45 -8.65
CA LEU A 122 3.10 8.30 -9.13
C LEU A 122 3.39 6.85 -9.57
N LEU A 123 3.06 5.88 -8.72
CA LEU A 123 3.25 4.45 -9.00
C LEU A 123 2.49 4.02 -10.26
N MET A 124 1.24 4.47 -10.42
CA MET A 124 0.39 4.13 -11.57
C MET A 124 0.85 4.77 -12.89
N SER A 125 1.67 5.82 -12.83
CA SER A 125 2.15 6.56 -14.01
C SER A 125 3.30 5.86 -14.75
N LYS A 126 3.73 4.66 -14.30
CA LYS A 126 4.79 3.87 -14.95
C LYS A 126 4.47 3.62 -16.44
N PRO A 127 5.35 4.00 -17.38
CA PRO A 127 5.15 3.73 -18.81
C PRO A 127 5.12 2.23 -19.14
N GLY A 128 4.48 1.87 -20.25
CA GLY A 128 4.41 0.49 -20.76
C GLY A 128 3.18 -0.30 -20.30
N ASP A 129 3.12 -1.57 -20.73
CA ASP A 129 1.96 -2.45 -20.51
C ASP A 129 2.01 -3.23 -19.19
N THR A 130 3.18 -3.37 -18.58
CA THR A 130 3.32 -3.88 -17.21
C THR A 130 2.93 -2.78 -16.24
N LYS A 131 1.89 -3.03 -15.44
CA LYS A 131 1.30 -2.05 -14.52
C LYS A 131 1.24 -2.61 -13.10
N PRO A 132 1.31 -1.76 -12.06
CA PRO A 132 1.08 -2.17 -10.67
C PRO A 132 -0.41 -2.45 -10.47
N ILE A 133 -0.82 -3.72 -10.51
CA ILE A 133 -2.22 -4.14 -10.45
C ILE A 133 -2.67 -4.35 -8.99
N PRO A 134 -3.81 -3.77 -8.56
CA PRO A 134 -4.30 -3.85 -7.18
C PRO A 134 -5.05 -5.16 -6.87
N PHE A 135 -4.35 -6.29 -6.80
CA PHE A 135 -4.98 -7.58 -6.46
C PHE A 135 -4.42 -8.25 -5.19
N VAL A 136 -3.31 -7.75 -4.64
CA VAL A 136 -2.80 -8.04 -3.28
C VAL A 136 -2.78 -6.72 -2.48
N GLU A 137 -3.80 -5.90 -2.69
CA GLU A 137 -3.91 -4.57 -2.09
C GLU A 137 -4.78 -4.62 -0.84
N ASP A 138 -4.50 -3.75 0.14
CA ASP A 138 -5.33 -3.55 1.34
C ASP A 138 -5.37 -4.81 2.22
N VAL A 139 -4.20 -5.41 2.41
CA VAL A 139 -4.03 -6.61 3.21
C VAL A 139 -3.67 -6.20 4.63
N SER A 140 -4.35 -6.75 5.62
CA SER A 140 -4.01 -6.57 7.03
C SER A 140 -3.46 -7.85 7.64
N VAL A 141 -2.35 -7.76 8.36
CA VAL A 141 -1.80 -8.85 9.17
C VAL A 141 -1.49 -8.33 10.58
N PRO A 142 -1.35 -9.21 11.60
CA PRO A 142 -0.86 -8.80 12.90
C PRO A 142 0.45 -8.00 12.79
N ILE A 143 0.57 -6.93 13.59
CA ILE A 143 1.64 -5.94 13.44
C ILE A 143 3.02 -6.56 13.70
N ASP A 144 3.09 -7.51 14.62
CA ASP A 144 4.27 -8.31 14.94
C ASP A 144 4.66 -9.29 13.80
N ARG A 145 3.81 -9.44 12.78
CA ARG A 145 4.01 -10.30 11.60
C ARG A 145 4.25 -9.53 10.31
N LEU A 146 4.29 -8.19 10.33
CA LEU A 146 4.48 -7.38 9.12
C LEU A 146 5.77 -7.71 8.37
N GLY A 147 6.89 -7.85 9.09
CA GLY A 147 8.17 -8.24 8.50
C GLY A 147 8.13 -9.61 7.82
N GLU A 148 7.59 -10.63 8.52
CA GLU A 148 7.39 -11.99 7.98
C GLU A 148 6.50 -11.97 6.73
N PHE A 149 5.42 -11.19 6.74
CA PHE A 149 4.51 -11.07 5.61
C PHE A 149 5.20 -10.47 4.39
N VAL A 150 5.92 -9.36 4.55
CA VAL A 150 6.66 -8.72 3.44
C VAL A 150 7.71 -9.67 2.88
N GLN A 151 8.50 -10.32 3.73
CA GLN A 151 9.53 -11.25 3.31
C GLN A 151 8.97 -12.41 2.46
N GLU A 152 7.90 -13.05 2.93
CA GLU A 152 7.29 -14.17 2.20
C GLU A 152 6.57 -13.71 0.93
N LEU A 153 5.94 -12.53 0.95
CA LEU A 153 5.32 -11.98 -0.25
C LEU A 153 6.35 -11.62 -1.32
N GLU A 154 7.47 -11.00 -0.95
CA GLU A 154 8.59 -10.74 -1.87
C GLU A 154 9.12 -12.06 -2.47
N ARG A 155 9.22 -13.13 -1.67
CA ARG A 155 9.60 -14.46 -2.16
C ARG A 155 8.60 -15.00 -3.19
N ILE A 156 7.29 -14.84 -2.94
CA ILE A 156 6.24 -15.21 -3.90
C ILE A 156 6.42 -14.42 -5.19
N LEU A 157 6.51 -13.09 -5.13
CA LEU A 157 6.66 -12.23 -6.31
C LEU A 157 7.92 -12.59 -7.13
N HIS A 158 9.04 -12.82 -6.45
CA HIS A 158 10.29 -13.23 -7.08
C HIS A 158 10.19 -14.58 -7.80
N ALA A 159 9.44 -15.55 -7.26
CA ALA A 159 9.20 -16.83 -7.93
C ALA A 159 8.49 -16.66 -9.29
N TYR A 160 7.64 -15.65 -9.40
CA TYR A 160 6.98 -15.25 -10.64
C TYR A 160 7.77 -14.22 -11.47
N LYS A 161 9.01 -13.91 -11.09
CA LYS A 161 9.88 -12.92 -11.76
C LYS A 161 9.22 -11.54 -11.89
N THR A 162 8.45 -11.16 -10.88
CA THR A 162 7.86 -9.82 -10.76
C THR A 162 8.27 -9.19 -9.43
N GLU A 163 8.03 -7.90 -9.31
CA GLU A 163 8.21 -7.10 -8.11
C GLU A 163 6.88 -6.41 -7.77
N GLY A 164 6.77 -5.86 -6.57
CA GLY A 164 5.56 -5.17 -6.10
C GLY A 164 5.90 -3.77 -5.61
N ASP A 165 4.99 -2.84 -5.87
CA ASP A 165 5.02 -1.56 -5.17
C ASP A 165 4.26 -1.70 -3.86
N PHE A 166 4.96 -1.44 -2.75
CA PHE A 166 4.41 -1.47 -1.39
C PHE A 166 4.10 -0.05 -0.95
N TYR A 167 3.11 0.16 -0.08
CA TYR A 167 2.94 1.32 0.79
C TYR A 167 1.94 0.94 1.87
N ALA A 168 1.99 1.53 3.06
CA ALA A 168 1.28 0.96 4.19
C ALA A 168 0.74 2.00 5.17
N HIS A 169 -0.48 1.72 5.65
CA HIS A 169 -1.01 2.19 6.92
C HIS A 169 -0.44 1.28 8.03
N ALA A 170 0.86 1.43 8.29
CA ALA A 170 1.63 0.48 9.10
C ALA A 170 1.08 0.33 10.52
N SER A 171 0.60 1.42 11.13
CA SER A 171 -0.05 1.38 12.45
C SER A 171 -1.27 0.47 12.55
N ALA A 172 -1.97 0.22 11.44
CA ALA A 172 -3.13 -0.66 11.39
C ALA A 172 -2.78 -2.09 10.97
N GLY A 173 -1.50 -2.39 10.74
CA GLY A 173 -1.06 -3.65 10.15
C GLY A 173 -1.48 -3.80 8.68
N CYS A 174 -1.91 -2.72 8.02
CA CYS A 174 -2.45 -2.73 6.66
C CYS A 174 -1.40 -2.30 5.63
N LEU A 175 -1.13 -3.17 4.66
CA LEU A 175 -0.26 -2.90 3.51
C LEU A 175 -1.06 -2.92 2.21
N HIS A 176 -0.67 -2.02 1.32
CA HIS A 176 -1.07 -2.01 -0.08
C HIS A 176 0.09 -2.50 -0.93
N ILE A 177 -0.11 -3.65 -1.57
CA ILE A 177 0.88 -4.22 -2.49
C ILE A 177 0.26 -4.30 -3.87
N ARG A 178 1.00 -3.79 -4.85
CA ARG A 178 0.58 -3.82 -6.26
C ARG A 178 1.64 -4.50 -7.11
N PRO A 179 1.51 -5.82 -7.36
CA PRO A 179 2.43 -6.54 -8.22
C PRO A 179 2.43 -5.99 -9.66
N LEU A 180 3.60 -5.98 -10.27
CA LEU A 180 3.81 -5.47 -11.62
C LEU A 180 3.56 -6.56 -12.66
N ILE A 181 2.38 -6.53 -13.30
CA ILE A 181 1.97 -7.54 -14.26
C ILE A 181 1.34 -6.91 -15.51
N ASN A 182 1.38 -7.64 -16.62
CA ASN A 182 0.73 -7.23 -17.87
C ASN A 182 -0.53 -8.07 -18.11
N LEU A 183 -1.70 -7.55 -17.74
CA LEU A 183 -2.98 -8.25 -17.94
C LEU A 183 -3.42 -8.36 -19.40
N LYS A 184 -2.71 -7.72 -20.34
CA LYS A 184 -2.97 -7.86 -21.78
C LYS A 184 -2.38 -9.16 -22.36
N THR A 185 -1.73 -9.98 -21.54
CA THR A 185 -1.23 -11.30 -21.95
C THR A 185 -1.91 -12.40 -21.15
N VAL A 186 -2.02 -13.59 -21.75
CA VAL A 186 -2.57 -14.77 -21.06
C VAL A 186 -1.72 -15.09 -19.82
N GLN A 187 -0.39 -14.99 -19.97
CA GLN A 187 0.56 -15.24 -18.89
C GLN A 187 0.36 -14.28 -17.71
N GLY A 188 0.11 -12.99 -17.96
CA GLY A 188 -0.12 -12.03 -16.88
C GLY A 188 -1.42 -12.26 -16.13
N VAL A 189 -2.46 -12.76 -16.81
CA VAL A 189 -3.71 -13.17 -16.14
C VAL A 189 -3.50 -14.43 -15.30
N THR A 190 -2.75 -15.41 -15.81
CA THR A 190 -2.35 -16.60 -15.03
C THR A 190 -1.57 -16.21 -13.78
N MET A 191 -0.55 -15.35 -13.92
CA MET A 191 0.23 -14.83 -12.79
C MET A 191 -0.63 -14.10 -11.76
N LEU A 192 -1.62 -13.31 -12.19
CA LEU A 192 -2.56 -12.65 -11.26
C LEU A 192 -3.25 -13.68 -10.37
N ARG A 193 -3.77 -14.77 -10.95
CA ARG A 193 -4.48 -15.80 -10.18
C ARG A 193 -3.56 -16.55 -9.25
N GLU A 194 -2.39 -16.94 -9.73
CA GLU A 194 -1.41 -17.73 -8.98
C GLU A 194 -0.87 -16.93 -7.78
N ILE A 195 -0.41 -15.70 -8.01
CA ILE A 195 0.06 -14.80 -6.94
C ILE A 195 -1.06 -14.51 -5.94
N ALA A 196 -2.29 -14.23 -6.40
CA ALA A 196 -3.42 -14.00 -5.50
C ALA A 196 -3.69 -15.21 -4.61
N THR A 197 -3.69 -16.41 -5.18
CA THR A 197 -3.95 -17.66 -4.45
C THR A 197 -2.91 -17.89 -3.35
N GLU A 198 -1.63 -17.68 -3.66
CA GLU A 198 -0.54 -17.82 -2.69
C GLU A 198 -0.60 -16.72 -1.63
N ALA A 199 -0.82 -15.46 -2.03
CA ALA A 199 -0.95 -14.34 -1.11
C ALA A 199 -2.11 -14.54 -0.13
N ILE A 200 -3.30 -14.96 -0.59
CA ILE A 200 -4.44 -15.28 0.29
C ILE A 200 -4.09 -16.40 1.27
N SER A 201 -3.37 -17.42 0.82
CA SER A 201 -2.95 -18.52 1.70
C SER A 201 -1.96 -18.04 2.76
N LEU A 202 -1.02 -17.17 2.38
CA LEU A 202 -0.08 -16.52 3.29
C LEU A 202 -0.82 -15.66 4.33
N ILE A 203 -1.77 -14.83 3.88
CA ILE A 203 -2.57 -13.95 4.75
C ILE A 203 -3.31 -14.76 5.80
N ILE A 204 -4.01 -15.82 5.39
CA ILE A 204 -4.74 -16.71 6.31
C ILE A 204 -3.77 -17.38 7.30
N ARG A 205 -2.61 -17.87 6.82
CA ARG A 205 -1.58 -18.49 7.65
C ARG A 205 -1.07 -17.55 8.75
N LEU A 206 -0.94 -16.26 8.44
CA LEU A 206 -0.49 -15.23 9.38
C LEU A 206 -1.63 -14.66 10.24
N GLY A 207 -2.86 -15.15 10.11
CA GLY A 207 -4.01 -14.65 10.87
C GLY A 207 -4.48 -13.26 10.42
N GLY A 208 -4.24 -12.91 9.15
CA GLY A 208 -4.63 -11.65 8.56
C GLY A 208 -5.98 -11.65 7.85
N SER A 209 -6.30 -10.51 7.22
CA SER A 209 -7.45 -10.27 6.36
C SER A 209 -7.00 -9.77 4.98
N PRO A 210 -7.58 -10.25 3.87
CA PRO A 210 -7.27 -9.75 2.54
C PRO A 210 -7.91 -8.40 2.20
N SER A 211 -8.77 -7.88 3.09
CA SER A 211 -9.29 -6.52 3.03
C SER A 211 -9.26 -5.88 4.42
N GLY A 212 -8.53 -4.78 4.55
CA GLY A 212 -8.48 -3.94 5.74
C GLY A 212 -9.51 -2.82 5.72
N GLU A 213 -9.54 -2.03 4.64
CA GLU A 213 -10.30 -0.78 4.55
C GLU A 213 -11.16 -0.64 3.27
N HIS A 214 -10.80 -1.30 2.17
CA HIS A 214 -11.44 -1.11 0.85
C HIS A 214 -12.71 -1.94 0.66
N GLY A 215 -12.93 -2.95 1.52
CA GLY A 215 -13.94 -3.97 1.33
C GLY A 215 -13.61 -4.96 0.21
N ASP A 216 -14.41 -6.03 0.13
CA ASP A 216 -14.07 -7.15 -0.74
C ASP A 216 -14.41 -6.90 -2.22
N GLY A 217 -15.59 -6.30 -2.48
CA GLY A 217 -16.07 -6.03 -3.83
C GLY A 217 -16.02 -7.26 -4.74
N LEU A 218 -15.86 -7.10 -6.05
CA LEU A 218 -15.61 -8.26 -6.93
C LEU A 218 -14.19 -8.81 -6.78
N ALA A 219 -13.22 -7.95 -6.49
CA ALA A 219 -11.80 -8.28 -6.56
C ALA A 219 -11.37 -9.35 -5.55
N ARG A 220 -12.03 -9.41 -4.38
CA ARG A 220 -11.66 -10.31 -3.28
C ARG A 220 -12.73 -11.34 -2.93
N SER A 221 -13.95 -11.19 -3.45
CA SER A 221 -15.09 -12.03 -3.06
C SER A 221 -14.86 -13.52 -3.28
N GLU A 222 -14.14 -13.92 -4.35
CA GLU A 222 -13.82 -15.33 -4.62
C GLU A 222 -13.17 -16.02 -3.42
N TRP A 223 -12.43 -15.28 -2.61
CA TRP A 223 -11.64 -15.81 -1.51
C TRP A 223 -12.40 -15.90 -0.19
N LEU A 224 -13.62 -15.33 -0.09
CA LEU A 224 -14.29 -15.15 1.20
C LEU A 224 -14.64 -16.45 1.90
N ASP A 225 -15.10 -17.47 1.15
CA ASP A 225 -15.36 -18.79 1.75
C ASP A 225 -14.08 -19.43 2.31
N LYS A 226 -12.92 -19.18 1.68
CA LYS A 226 -11.62 -19.68 2.16
C LYS A 226 -11.16 -18.94 3.42
N VAL A 227 -11.43 -17.63 3.49
CA VAL A 227 -11.03 -16.76 4.60
C VAL A 227 -11.90 -16.99 5.84
N PHE A 228 -13.22 -17.01 5.66
CA PHE A 228 -14.19 -17.09 6.77
C PHE A 228 -14.64 -18.52 7.08
N GLY A 229 -14.40 -19.46 6.18
CA GLY A 229 -14.86 -20.84 6.29
C GLY A 229 -16.35 -21.01 5.99
N PRO A 230 -16.79 -22.27 5.85
CA PRO A 230 -18.14 -22.59 5.35
C PRO A 230 -19.26 -22.09 6.28
N GLN A 231 -19.05 -22.14 7.61
CA GLN A 231 -20.09 -21.73 8.56
C GLN A 231 -20.45 -20.25 8.43
N ILE A 232 -19.45 -19.38 8.33
CA ILE A 232 -19.66 -17.93 8.22
C ILE A 232 -20.09 -17.57 6.79
N GLY A 233 -19.51 -18.21 5.77
CA GLY A 233 -19.97 -18.06 4.37
C GLY A 233 -21.45 -18.37 4.21
N ASP A 234 -21.93 -19.47 4.81
CA ASP A 234 -23.35 -19.83 4.81
C ASP A 234 -24.24 -18.82 5.56
N ALA A 235 -23.72 -18.22 6.64
CA ALA A 235 -24.43 -17.16 7.35
C ALA A 235 -24.59 -15.92 6.45
N PHE A 236 -23.56 -15.53 5.70
CA PHE A 236 -23.65 -14.44 4.73
C PHE A 236 -24.68 -14.74 3.63
N ARG A 237 -24.69 -15.96 3.09
CA ARG A 237 -25.69 -16.41 2.08
C ARG A 237 -27.12 -16.31 2.62
N LYS A 238 -27.36 -16.81 3.84
CA LYS A 238 -28.68 -16.75 4.49
C LYS A 238 -29.14 -15.31 4.71
N LEU A 239 -28.24 -14.43 5.17
CA LEU A 239 -28.55 -13.02 5.34
C LEU A 239 -28.89 -12.35 4.00
N LYS A 240 -28.09 -12.61 2.96
CA LYS A 240 -28.33 -12.10 1.60
C LYS A 240 -29.68 -12.55 1.06
N GLN A 241 -30.01 -13.84 1.20
CA GLN A 241 -31.28 -14.39 0.73
C GLN A 241 -32.49 -13.81 1.49
N ALA A 242 -32.35 -13.56 2.79
CA ALA A 242 -33.42 -12.95 3.58
C ALA A 242 -33.64 -11.48 3.25
N ALA A 243 -32.56 -10.72 3.03
CA ALA A 243 -32.63 -9.28 2.76
C ALA A 243 -32.91 -8.94 1.29
N ASP A 244 -32.49 -9.79 0.35
CA ASP A 244 -32.68 -9.60 -1.09
C ASP A 244 -33.06 -10.92 -1.80
N PRO A 245 -34.28 -11.43 -1.58
CA PRO A 245 -34.71 -12.72 -2.14
C PRO A 245 -34.72 -12.77 -3.67
N ALA A 246 -34.85 -11.61 -4.33
CA ALA A 246 -34.84 -11.47 -5.78
C ALA A 246 -33.44 -11.32 -6.37
N GLY A 247 -32.41 -11.13 -5.53
CA GLY A 247 -31.01 -11.01 -5.95
C GLY A 247 -30.70 -9.77 -6.77
N ILE A 248 -31.46 -8.68 -6.62
CA ILE A 248 -31.30 -7.48 -7.46
C ILE A 248 -30.27 -6.49 -6.90
N LEU A 249 -29.93 -6.60 -5.61
CA LEU A 249 -28.99 -5.71 -4.95
C LEU A 249 -27.55 -6.22 -5.16
N ASN A 250 -26.90 -5.75 -6.21
CA ASN A 250 -25.47 -5.97 -6.46
C ASN A 250 -25.07 -7.45 -6.60
N PRO A 251 -25.68 -8.21 -7.53
CA PRO A 251 -25.47 -9.64 -7.68
C PRO A 251 -24.02 -10.02 -7.98
N GLY A 252 -23.61 -11.20 -7.52
CA GLY A 252 -22.26 -11.75 -7.73
C GLY A 252 -21.14 -11.00 -6.99
N LYS A 253 -21.48 -10.16 -6.01
CA LYS A 253 -20.50 -9.54 -5.10
C LYS A 253 -20.76 -10.03 -3.69
N ILE A 254 -19.70 -10.35 -2.96
CA ILE A 254 -19.67 -10.98 -1.63
C ILE A 254 -20.20 -12.42 -1.64
N ILE A 255 -21.39 -12.63 -2.22
CA ILE A 255 -22.05 -13.91 -2.35
C ILE A 255 -21.98 -14.41 -3.79
N ASP A 256 -21.63 -15.68 -3.92
CA ASP A 256 -21.52 -16.44 -5.18
C ASP A 256 -20.86 -15.63 -6.31
N PRO A 257 -19.65 -15.10 -6.06
CA PRO A 257 -18.96 -14.27 -7.02
C PRO A 257 -18.44 -15.09 -8.20
N PRO A 258 -18.23 -14.45 -9.37
CA PRO A 258 -17.40 -15.04 -10.41
C PRO A 258 -15.94 -15.16 -9.95
N ALA A 259 -15.14 -15.96 -10.68
CA ALA A 259 -13.70 -15.99 -10.47
C ALA A 259 -13.05 -14.60 -10.72
N MET A 260 -12.00 -14.26 -9.99
CA MET A 260 -11.37 -12.94 -10.01
C MET A 260 -10.76 -12.56 -11.37
N ASP A 261 -10.44 -13.56 -12.17
CA ASP A 261 -9.78 -13.45 -13.46
C ASP A 261 -10.76 -13.41 -14.66
N ILE A 262 -12.07 -13.36 -14.38
CA ILE A 262 -13.08 -13.12 -15.42
C ILE A 262 -13.58 -11.66 -15.37
N ASN A 263 -14.09 -11.16 -16.50
CA ASN A 263 -14.56 -9.78 -16.64
C ASN A 263 -13.50 -8.70 -16.39
N LEU A 264 -12.23 -8.99 -16.71
CA LEU A 264 -11.15 -8.03 -16.59
C LEU A 264 -11.36 -6.83 -17.54
N ARG A 265 -11.19 -5.61 -17.02
CA ARG A 265 -11.18 -4.39 -17.84
C ARG A 265 -10.09 -4.44 -18.92
N TYR A 266 -8.93 -4.97 -18.55
CA TYR A 266 -7.80 -5.21 -19.43
C TYR A 266 -7.50 -6.71 -19.39
N GLY A 267 -7.75 -7.39 -20.50
CA GLY A 267 -7.48 -8.81 -20.66
C GLY A 267 -6.70 -9.10 -21.95
N PRO A 268 -6.44 -10.36 -22.28
CA PRO A 268 -5.65 -10.73 -23.46
C PRO A 268 -6.25 -10.28 -24.79
N THR A 269 -7.56 -10.00 -24.82
CA THR A 269 -8.29 -9.50 -25.98
C THR A 269 -8.34 -7.97 -26.03
N TYR A 270 -7.81 -7.27 -25.01
CA TYR A 270 -7.80 -5.82 -24.97
C TYR A 270 -6.84 -5.26 -26.02
N SER A 271 -7.36 -4.35 -26.85
CA SER A 271 -6.55 -3.57 -27.79
C SER A 271 -6.89 -2.10 -27.62
N ALA A 272 -5.88 -1.29 -27.27
CA ALA A 272 -6.02 0.15 -27.28
C ALA A 272 -6.01 0.61 -28.74
N LYS A 273 -7.15 1.10 -29.23
CA LYS A 273 -7.17 1.79 -30.53
C LYS A 273 -6.45 3.12 -30.35
N ALA A 274 -5.37 3.34 -31.09
CA ALA A 274 -4.74 4.66 -31.17
C ALA A 274 -5.71 5.62 -31.85
N TRP A 275 -5.87 6.82 -31.30
CA TRP A 275 -6.67 7.88 -31.91
C TRP A 275 -5.68 8.88 -32.50
N GLN A 276 -5.97 9.43 -33.67
CA GLN A 276 -5.16 10.52 -34.20
C GLN A 276 -5.55 11.80 -33.44
N PRO A 277 -4.68 12.36 -32.59
CA PRO A 277 -4.97 13.63 -31.95
C PRO A 277 -4.97 14.73 -33.02
N VAL A 278 -5.87 15.71 -32.90
CA VAL A 278 -5.90 16.89 -33.78
C VAL A 278 -4.66 17.77 -33.56
N LEU A 279 -4.11 17.73 -32.34
CA LEU A 279 -2.92 18.47 -31.95
C LEU A 279 -1.71 17.53 -31.94
N ASP A 280 -0.62 17.93 -32.58
CA ASP A 280 0.66 17.21 -32.62
C ASP A 280 1.68 17.90 -31.69
N PHE A 281 2.12 17.17 -30.67
CA PHE A 281 3.11 17.63 -29.68
C PHE A 281 4.46 16.91 -29.83
N SER A 282 4.67 16.18 -30.93
CA SER A 282 5.92 15.44 -31.18
C SER A 282 7.18 16.32 -31.15
N ASN A 283 7.03 17.62 -31.42
CA ASN A 283 8.11 18.62 -31.41
C ASN A 283 8.36 19.28 -30.04
N GLN A 284 7.66 18.88 -28.97
CA GLN A 284 7.80 19.49 -27.63
C GLN A 284 8.66 18.66 -26.64
N ASN A 285 9.37 17.65 -27.13
CA ASN A 285 10.30 16.84 -26.33
C ASN A 285 11.76 17.30 -26.50
#